data_AF-A0A352M2D1-F1
#
_entry.id   AF-A0A352M2D1-F1
#
_cell.length_a   1.000
_cell.length_b   1.000
_cell.length_c   1.000
_cell.angle_alpha   90.00
_cell.angle_beta   90.00
_cell.angle_gamma   90.00
#
_symmetry.space_group_name_H-M   'P 1'
#
loop_
_entity.id
_entity.type
_entity.pdbx_description
1 polymer ?
#
loop_
_entity_poly.entity_id
_entity_poly.type
_entity_poly.pdbx_seq_one_letter_code
_entity_poly.pdbx_strand_id
1 'polypeptide(L)'
;MDSKIKIVINGLIYTEVLQGIKSDKELEKIENTLRYFLMVKDDNVKVYQKAVAIYRNARKKGKTIRRTIDCIIAATAVIHGYKILHKDSDYDLMEELKGQTI
;
A
#
# COMPACT_ATOMS: atom_id res chain seq x y z
N MET A 1 16.56 -1.01 -24.48
CA MET A 1 15.76 -2.13 -23.95
C MET A 1 14.79 -1.50 -22.98
N ASP A 2 13.55 -1.26 -23.41
CA ASP A 2 12.56 -0.54 -22.61
C ASP A 2 12.32 -1.29 -21.30
N SER A 3 12.83 -0.73 -20.21
CA SER A 3 12.58 -1.23 -18.86
C SER A 3 11.11 -1.01 -18.54
N LYS A 4 10.25 -1.96 -18.92
CA LYS A 4 8.82 -1.95 -18.55
C LYS A 4 8.73 -1.90 -17.02
N ILE A 5 8.21 -0.79 -16.50
CA ILE A 5 7.88 -0.65 -15.07
C ILE A 5 6.87 -1.74 -14.73
N LYS A 6 7.21 -2.60 -13.76
CA LYS A 6 6.28 -3.59 -13.24
C LYS A 6 5.42 -2.94 -12.18
N ILE A 7 4.11 -3.00 -12.37
CA ILE A 7 3.14 -2.54 -11.38
C ILE A 7 2.67 -3.76 -10.58
N VAL A 8 2.63 -3.60 -9.27
CA VAL A 8 2.22 -4.62 -8.32
C VAL A 8 1.15 -4.05 -7.41
N ILE A 9 0.26 -4.90 -6.93
CA ILE A 9 -0.77 -4.56 -5.94
C ILE A 9 -0.74 -5.62 -4.83
N ASN A 10 -1.19 -5.27 -3.64
CA ASN A 10 -1.43 -6.24 -2.58
C ASN A 10 -2.94 -6.47 -2.37
N GLY A 11 -3.27 -7.41 -1.49
CA GLY A 11 -4.66 -7.76 -1.20
C GLY A 11 -5.46 -6.60 -0.62
N LEU A 12 -4.82 -5.66 0.09
CA LEU A 12 -5.51 -4.50 0.68
C LEU A 12 -5.91 -3.49 -0.40
N ILE A 13 -5.01 -3.14 -1.33
CA ILE A 13 -5.33 -2.26 -2.47
C ILE A 13 -6.44 -2.90 -3.31
N TYR A 14 -6.31 -4.18 -3.62
CA TYR A 14 -7.33 -4.93 -4.37
C TYR A 14 -8.71 -4.84 -3.69
N THR A 15 -8.74 -5.03 -2.37
CA THR A 15 -9.97 -4.98 -1.57
C THR A 15 -10.58 -3.58 -1.55
N GLU A 16 -9.79 -2.53 -1.25
CA GLU A 16 -10.31 -1.16 -1.19
C GLU A 16 -10.84 -0.68 -2.54
N VAL A 17 -10.17 -1.03 -3.65
CA VAL A 17 -10.63 -0.67 -4.99
C VAL A 17 -11.98 -1.31 -5.29
N LEU A 18 -12.13 -2.63 -5.07
CA LEU A 18 -13.38 -3.32 -5.37
C LEU A 18 -14.52 -2.91 -4.44
N GLN A 19 -14.26 -2.67 -3.16
CA GLN A 19 -15.28 -2.20 -2.19
C GLN A 19 -15.84 -0.82 -2.54
N GLY A 20 -15.08 0.03 -3.24
CA GLY A 20 -15.54 1.34 -3.68
C GLY A 20 -16.54 1.30 -4.85
N ILE A 21 -16.71 0.16 -5.51
CA ILE A 21 -17.54 0.01 -6.71
C ILE A 21 -18.97 -0.37 -6.32
N LYS A 22 -19.94 0.38 -6.86
CA LYS A 22 -21.37 0.19 -6.52
C LYS A 22 -22.11 -0.76 -7.46
N SER A 23 -21.63 -0.93 -8.69
CA SER A 23 -22.31 -1.73 -9.72
C SER A 23 -21.59 -3.06 -9.90
N ASP A 24 -22.32 -4.18 -9.84
CA ASP A 24 -21.76 -5.52 -10.05
C ASP A 24 -21.11 -5.67 -11.43
N LYS A 25 -21.68 -5.05 -12.46
CA LYS A 25 -21.10 -5.05 -13.82
C LYS A 25 -19.77 -4.30 -13.87
N GLU A 26 -19.66 -3.19 -13.16
CA GLU A 26 -18.42 -2.43 -13.07
C GLU A 26 -17.39 -3.17 -12.22
N LEU A 27 -17.84 -3.83 -11.14
CA LEU A 27 -17.00 -4.64 -10.27
C LEU A 27 -16.33 -5.77 -11.06
N GLU A 28 -17.10 -6.54 -11.83
CA GLU A 28 -16.56 -7.61 -12.68
C GLU A 28 -15.53 -7.07 -13.69
N LYS A 29 -15.80 -5.91 -14.31
CA LYS A 29 -14.88 -5.28 -15.25
C LYS A 29 -13.56 -4.87 -14.59
N ILE A 30 -13.62 -4.22 -13.43
CA ILE A 30 -12.43 -3.76 -12.71
C ILE A 30 -11.66 -4.94 -12.14
N GLU A 31 -12.34 -5.94 -11.57
CA GLU A 31 -11.72 -7.17 -11.09
C GLU A 31 -10.93 -7.86 -12.22
N ASN A 32 -11.53 -8.01 -13.40
CA ASN A 32 -10.85 -8.58 -14.57
C ASN A 32 -9.62 -7.75 -15.00
N THR A 33 -9.65 -6.43 -14.79
CA THR A 33 -8.50 -5.56 -15.04
C THR A 33 -7.41 -5.76 -13.98
N LEU A 34 -7.79 -5.89 -12.70
CA LEU A 34 -6.84 -6.03 -11.60
C LEU A 34 -6.05 -7.35 -11.66
N ARG A 35 -6.62 -8.41 -12.26
CA ARG A 35 -5.98 -9.73 -12.44
C ARG A 35 -4.68 -9.69 -13.27
N TYR A 36 -4.45 -8.63 -14.05
CA TYR A 36 -3.21 -8.47 -14.82
C TYR A 36 -2.03 -7.94 -13.99
N PHE A 37 -2.28 -7.38 -12.81
CA PHE A 37 -1.21 -6.94 -11.91
C PHE A 37 -0.66 -8.11 -11.10
N LEU A 38 0.64 -8.04 -10.78
CA LEU A 38 1.25 -9.00 -9.88
C LEU A 38 0.73 -8.76 -8.46
N MET A 39 0.15 -9.81 -7.86
CA MET A 39 -0.31 -9.77 -6.48
C MET A 39 0.85 -10.06 -5.53
N VAL A 40 1.26 -9.06 -4.76
CA VAL A 40 2.22 -9.20 -3.67
C VAL A 40 1.51 -9.88 -2.50
N LYS A 41 2.15 -10.89 -1.92
CA LYS A 41 1.64 -11.56 -0.72
C LYS A 41 2.12 -10.83 0.53
N ASP A 42 1.18 -10.51 1.40
CA ASP A 42 1.42 -9.96 2.74
C ASP A 42 1.43 -11.07 3.80
N ASP A 43 1.96 -12.26 3.46
CA ASP A 43 1.94 -13.45 4.33
C ASP A 43 3.07 -13.47 5.38
N ASN A 44 3.85 -12.39 5.46
CA ASN A 44 4.95 -12.27 6.39
C ASN A 44 4.59 -11.39 7.59
N VAL A 45 4.64 -11.94 8.81
CA VAL A 45 4.45 -11.22 10.07
C VAL A 45 5.28 -9.93 10.17
N LYS A 46 6.44 -9.89 9.49
CA LYS A 46 7.33 -8.72 9.41
C LYS A 46 6.64 -7.49 8.81
N VAL A 47 5.73 -7.67 7.84
CA VAL A 47 4.97 -6.56 7.25
C VAL A 47 4.11 -5.89 8.32
N TYR A 48 3.33 -6.66 9.07
CA TYR A 48 2.48 -6.12 10.13
C TYR A 48 3.28 -5.50 11.28
N GLN A 49 4.40 -6.12 11.67
CA GLN A 49 5.31 -5.54 12.67
C GLN A 49 5.90 -4.19 12.19
N LYS A 50 6.29 -4.11 10.92
CA LYS A 50 6.78 -2.88 10.31
C LYS A 50 5.67 -1.82 10.25
N ALA A 51 4.44 -2.19 9.91
CA ALA A 51 3.29 -1.29 9.90
C ALA A 51 3.04 -0.66 11.30
N VAL A 52 3.10 -1.48 12.35
CA VAL A 52 3.02 -1.00 13.74
C VAL A 52 4.17 -0.02 14.05
N ALA A 53 5.40 -0.34 13.61
CA ALA A 53 6.55 0.55 13.82
C ALA A 53 6.39 1.90 13.11
N ILE A 54 5.89 1.89 11.87
CA ILE A 54 5.58 3.09 11.07
C ILE A 54 4.57 3.97 11.82
N TYR A 55 3.43 3.39 12.20
CA TYR A 55 2.37 4.09 12.91
C TYR A 55 2.86 4.70 14.24
N ARG A 56 3.60 3.92 15.05
CA ARG A 56 4.14 4.40 16.33
C ARG A 56 5.17 5.50 16.15
N ASN A 57 5.99 5.45 15.10
CA ASN A 57 6.97 6.49 14.79
C ASN A 57 6.28 7.80 14.38
N ALA A 58 5.27 7.72 13.50
CA ALA A 58 4.46 8.88 13.13
C ALA A 58 3.86 9.56 14.36
N ARG A 59 3.20 8.77 15.23
CA ARG A 59 2.56 9.27 16.45
C ARG A 59 3.55 9.92 17.42
N LYS A 60 4.74 9.34 17.60
CA LYS A 60 5.81 9.93 18.44
C LYS A 60 6.27 11.30 17.94
N LYS A 61 6.11 11.59 16.65
CA LYS A 61 6.45 12.87 16.03
C LYS A 61 5.25 13.82 15.89
N GLY A 62 4.13 13.52 16.55
CA GLY A 62 2.92 14.34 16.48
C GLY A 62 2.17 14.24 15.15
N LYS A 63 2.50 13.26 14.31
CA LYS A 63 1.80 12.99 13.05
C LYS A 63 0.77 11.88 13.24
N THR A 64 -0.41 12.07 12.67
CA THR A 64 -1.48 11.07 12.69
C THR A 64 -1.65 10.48 11.29
N ILE A 65 -1.42 9.18 11.15
CA ILE A 65 -1.79 8.42 9.95
C ILE A 65 -3.25 8.02 10.10
N ARG A 66 -4.06 8.29 9.08
CA ARG A 66 -5.52 8.19 9.13
C ARG A 66 -6.01 6.74 9.08
N ARG A 67 -5.29 5.85 8.38
CA ARG A 67 -5.70 4.44 8.22
C ARG A 67 -4.57 3.46 8.48
N THR A 68 -4.89 2.38 9.19
CA THR A 68 -3.97 1.25 9.41
C THR A 68 -3.58 0.58 8.09
N ILE A 69 -4.48 0.56 7.10
CA ILE A 69 -4.24 -0.01 5.76
C ILE A 69 -3.05 0.69 5.09
N ASP A 70 -2.96 2.02 5.18
CA ASP A 70 -1.84 2.77 4.60
C ASP A 70 -0.49 2.40 5.24
N CYS A 71 -0.48 2.15 6.55
CA CYS A 71 0.72 1.65 7.23
C CYS A 71 1.14 0.26 6.74
N ILE A 72 0.18 -0.62 6.41
CA ILE A 72 0.47 -1.97 5.91
C ILE A 72 0.97 -1.89 4.46
N ILE A 73 0.38 -1.05 3.62
CA ILE A 73 0.85 -0.81 2.25
C ILE A 73 2.28 -0.24 2.28
N ALA A 74 2.52 0.78 3.10
CA ALA A 74 3.85 1.35 3.33
C ALA A 74 4.86 0.31 3.83
N ALA A 75 4.49 -0.51 4.81
CA ALA A 75 5.34 -1.58 5.30
C ALA A 75 5.67 -2.61 4.21
N THR A 76 4.70 -2.96 3.37
CA THR A 76 4.88 -3.91 2.27
C THR A 76 5.89 -3.37 1.27
N ALA A 77 5.78 -2.09 0.89
CA ALA A 77 6.72 -1.43 0.00
C ALA A 77 8.15 -1.43 0.59
N VAL A 78 8.30 -1.03 1.86
CA VAL A 78 9.60 -1.00 2.55
C VAL A 78 10.24 -2.40 2.61
N ILE A 79 9.46 -3.44 2.95
CA ILE A 79 9.98 -4.81 3.11
C ILE A 79 10.44 -5.39 1.77
N HIS A 80 9.75 -5.07 0.67
CA HIS A 80 10.06 -5.61 -0.65
C HIS A 80 10.96 -4.68 -1.50
N GLY A 81 11.27 -3.47 -1.01
CA GLY A 81 12.03 -2.46 -1.76
C GLY A 81 11.26 -1.86 -2.95
N TYR A 82 9.93 -1.80 -2.84
CA TYR A 82 9.08 -1.15 -3.84
C TYR A 82 8.92 0.34 -3.54
N LYS A 83 8.55 1.10 -4.57
CA LYS A 83 8.09 2.48 -4.43
C LYS A 83 6.57 2.52 -4.48
N ILE A 84 5.96 3.39 -3.69
CA ILE A 84 4.52 3.62 -3.73
C ILE A 84 4.17 4.70 -4.76
N LEU A 85 3.17 4.41 -5.60
CA LEU A 85 2.48 5.43 -6.39
C LEU A 85 1.21 5.85 -5.65
N HIS A 86 1.16 7.10 -5.18
CA HIS A 86 0.02 7.61 -4.39
C HIS A 86 -0.37 9.03 -4.78
N LYS A 87 -1.56 9.43 -4.31
CA LYS A 87 -2.07 10.80 -4.26
C LYS A 87 -2.73 11.07 -2.90
N ASP A 88 -2.14 10.50 -1.85
CA ASP A 88 -2.59 10.61 -0.48
C ASP A 88 -1.45 11.16 0.40
N SER A 89 -1.75 12.20 1.17
CA SER A 89 -0.79 12.93 2.01
C SER A 89 -0.20 12.11 3.15
N ASP A 90 -0.83 11.00 3.52
CA ASP A 90 -0.33 10.14 4.59
C ASP A 90 1.00 9.50 4.17
N TYR A 91 1.18 9.18 2.89
CA TYR A 91 2.45 8.66 2.38
C TYR A 91 3.54 9.74 2.34
N ASP A 92 3.20 10.99 1.98
CA ASP A 92 4.14 12.13 2.10
C ASP A 92 4.63 12.28 3.55
N LEU A 93 3.68 12.20 4.50
CA LEU A 93 4.00 12.27 5.94
C LEU A 93 4.91 11.13 6.39
N MET A 94 4.77 9.94 5.80
CA MET A 94 5.57 8.76 6.11
C MET A 94 6.96 8.82 5.48
N GLU A 95 7.15 9.39 4.28
CA GLU A 95 8.47 9.61 3.67
C GLU A 95 9.36 10.52 4.51
N GLU A 96 8.76 11.52 5.17
CA GLU A 96 9.48 12.39 6.11
C GLU A 96 9.94 11.65 7.40
N LEU A 97 9.47 10.43 7.64
CA LEU A 97 9.89 9.63 8.78
C LEU A 97 11.24 8.96 8.49
N LYS A 98 12.32 9.53 9.05
CA LYS A 98 13.66 8.90 9.08
C LYS A 98 13.59 7.37 9.30
N GLY A 99 14.19 6.59 8.39
CA GLY A 99 14.26 5.12 8.45
C GLY A 99 13.11 4.37 7.76
N GLN A 100 12.29 5.07 6.97
CA GLN A 100 11.25 4.50 6.12
C GLN A 100 11.50 4.99 4.69
N THR A 101 12.06 4.14 3.83
CA THR A 101 12.09 4.41 2.38
C THR A 101 10.88 3.70 1.82
N ILE A 102 9.88 4.48 1.42
CA ILE A 102 8.56 4.04 0.98
C ILE A 102 8.34 4.50 -0.47
#